data_AF-A0A2E8ZX20-F1
#
_entry.id   AF-A0A2E8ZX20-F1
#
_cell.length_a   1.000
_cell.length_b   1.000
_cell.length_c   1.000
_cell.angle_alpha   90.00
_cell.angle_beta   90.00
_cell.angle_gamma   90.00
#
_symmetry.space_group_name_H-M   'P 1'
#
loop_
_entity.id
_entity.type
_entity.pdbx_description
1 polymer ?
#
loop_
_entity_poly.entity_id
_entity_poly.type
_entity_poly.pdbx_seq_one_letter_code
_entity_poly.pdbx_strand_id
1 'polypeptide(L)'
;MLMASGLQSRPAELSVTSTTREKFVFPTPDKLAHGTQVAFCSKKRILSLFNKYTSHTQKNLTKPVKEWFASEALRLGWADAIETPADQAGTDEGITLLAPNNELTRKRRTLDVASRRYCIKAGNDENGSRWSV
;
A
#
# COMPACT_ATOMS: atom_id res chain seq x y z
N MET A 1 -8.19 -22.85 -53.46
CA MET A 1 -8.44 -21.64 -52.65
C MET A 1 -8.54 -22.07 -51.20
N LEU A 2 -7.50 -21.83 -50.41
CA LEU A 2 -7.46 -22.11 -48.97
C LEU A 2 -7.68 -20.79 -48.24
N MET A 3 -8.80 -20.65 -47.53
CA MET A 3 -9.06 -19.52 -46.66
C MET A 3 -8.56 -19.88 -45.26
N ALA A 4 -7.46 -19.25 -44.82
CA ALA A 4 -7.01 -19.31 -43.43
C ALA A 4 -7.17 -17.92 -42.81
N SER A 5 -8.32 -17.68 -42.20
CA SER A 5 -8.53 -16.52 -41.32
C SER A 5 -8.32 -16.96 -39.88
N GLY A 6 -7.13 -16.70 -39.36
CA GLY A 6 -6.76 -16.95 -37.96
C GLY A 6 -6.07 -15.74 -37.37
N LEU A 7 -6.81 -14.63 -37.18
CA LEU A 7 -6.37 -13.53 -36.32
C LEU A 7 -6.61 -13.94 -34.86
N GLN A 8 -5.69 -14.71 -34.31
CA GLN A 8 -5.60 -14.96 -32.87
C GLN A 8 -4.98 -13.72 -32.23
N SER A 9 -5.81 -12.83 -31.71
CA SER A 9 -5.39 -11.72 -30.85
C SER A 9 -4.66 -12.27 -29.63
N ARG A 10 -3.33 -12.13 -29.61
CA ARG A 10 -2.50 -12.43 -28.44
C ARG A 10 -2.68 -11.30 -27.42
N PRO A 11 -2.91 -11.60 -26.13
CA PRO A 11 -3.02 -10.58 -25.10
C PRO A 11 -1.68 -9.87 -24.92
N ALA A 12 -1.75 -8.57 -24.63
CA ALA A 12 -0.63 -7.68 -24.40
C ALA A 12 0.33 -8.25 -23.33
N GLU A 13 1.47 -8.75 -23.78
CA GLU A 13 2.63 -9.03 -22.94
C GLU A 13 3.31 -7.69 -22.63
N LEU A 14 2.81 -6.99 -21.61
CA LEU A 14 3.47 -5.79 -21.09
C LEU A 14 4.68 -6.20 -20.24
N SER A 15 5.79 -6.40 -20.95
CA SER A 15 7.18 -6.10 -20.57
C SER A 15 7.59 -6.34 -19.11
N VAL A 16 7.94 -7.58 -18.78
CA VAL A 16 8.85 -7.87 -17.67
C VAL A 16 10.29 -7.71 -18.18
N THR A 17 10.82 -6.50 -18.14
CA THR A 17 12.27 -6.26 -18.26
C THR A 17 12.78 -5.51 -17.03
N SER A 18 12.51 -6.06 -15.84
CA SER A 18 13.05 -5.56 -14.58
C SER A 18 14.53 -5.92 -14.46
N THR A 19 15.37 -5.07 -15.05
CA THR A 19 16.83 -5.12 -14.88
C THR A 19 17.14 -5.03 -13.37
N THR A 20 18.11 -5.80 -12.88
CA THR A 20 18.56 -6.01 -11.48
C THR A 20 18.55 -4.80 -10.51
N ARG A 21 18.45 -3.56 -11.01
CA ARG A 21 18.30 -2.31 -10.26
C ARG A 21 16.97 -2.17 -9.52
N GLU A 22 15.86 -2.68 -10.05
CA GLU A 22 14.53 -2.44 -9.45
C GLU A 22 14.37 -3.09 -8.07
N LYS A 23 15.09 -4.18 -7.80
CA LYS A 23 15.05 -4.90 -6.52
C LYS A 23 15.51 -4.03 -5.33
N PHE A 24 16.36 -3.04 -5.57
CA PHE A 24 17.02 -2.25 -4.52
C PHE A 24 16.60 -0.78 -4.51
N VAL A 25 15.56 -0.43 -5.27
CA VAL A 25 14.97 0.91 -5.33
C VAL A 25 13.58 0.83 -4.73
N PHE A 26 13.32 1.69 -3.74
CA PHE A 26 12.01 1.82 -3.14
C PHE A 26 11.04 2.39 -4.19
N PRO A 27 9.85 1.81 -4.39
CA PRO A 27 8.90 2.33 -5.37
C PRO A 27 8.41 3.72 -4.96
N THR A 28 8.25 4.62 -5.92
CA THR A 28 7.72 5.97 -5.67
C THR A 28 6.40 6.14 -6.41
N PRO A 29 5.43 6.88 -5.85
CA PRO A 29 4.09 6.99 -6.44
C PRO A 29 4.11 7.66 -7.82
N ASP A 30 5.07 8.55 -8.08
CA ASP A 30 5.38 9.19 -9.37
C ASP A 30 5.77 8.21 -10.48
N LYS A 31 6.24 7.00 -10.13
CA LYS A 31 6.61 5.96 -11.10
C LYS A 31 5.50 4.96 -11.39
N LEU A 32 4.32 5.12 -10.80
CA LEU A 32 3.18 4.28 -11.11
C LEU A 32 2.72 4.51 -12.56
N ALA A 33 2.37 3.42 -13.24
CA ALA A 33 1.74 3.51 -14.54
C ALA A 33 0.42 4.29 -14.45
N HIS A 34 0.07 5.00 -15.52
CA HIS A 34 -1.14 5.84 -15.55
C HIS A 34 -2.39 5.00 -15.24
N GLY A 35 -3.18 5.43 -14.25
CA GLY A 35 -4.37 4.71 -13.77
C GLY A 35 -4.11 3.64 -12.69
N THR A 36 -2.86 3.28 -12.41
CA THR A 36 -2.52 2.39 -11.31
C THR A 36 -2.58 3.11 -9.97
N GLN A 37 -3.29 2.54 -9.00
CA GLN A 37 -3.50 3.15 -7.68
C GLN A 37 -2.77 2.44 -6.54
N VAL A 38 -2.11 1.31 -6.84
CA VAL A 38 -1.45 0.46 -5.86
C VAL A 38 -0.13 -0.09 -6.39
N ALA A 39 0.85 -0.32 -5.52
CA ALA A 39 2.06 -1.07 -5.84
C ALA A 39 2.29 -2.19 -4.83
N PHE A 40 2.40 -3.42 -5.33
CA PHE A 40 2.74 -4.56 -4.48
C PHE A 40 4.25 -4.71 -4.32
N CYS A 41 4.70 -4.89 -3.07
CA CYS A 41 6.07 -5.23 -2.73
C CYS A 41 6.12 -6.56 -2.02
N SER A 42 6.75 -7.56 -2.65
CA SER A 42 6.96 -8.86 -2.02
C SER A 42 7.92 -8.78 -0.82
N LYS A 43 7.80 -9.73 0.11
CA LYS A 43 8.70 -9.92 1.25
C LYS A 43 10.17 -9.85 0.86
N LYS A 44 10.54 -10.54 -0.22
CA LYS A 44 11.93 -10.59 -0.71
C LYS A 44 12.45 -9.19 -1.05
N ARG A 45 11.62 -8.34 -1.65
CA ARG A 45 11.97 -6.96 -1.98
C ARG A 45 12.06 -6.10 -0.72
N ILE A 46 11.07 -6.20 0.17
CA ILE A 46 11.05 -5.45 1.43
C ILE A 46 12.30 -5.74 2.27
N LEU A 47 12.66 -7.01 2.44
CA LEU A 47 13.86 -7.42 3.19
C LEU A 47 15.15 -6.94 2.52
N SER A 48 15.22 -6.98 1.19
CA SER A 48 16.38 -6.48 0.45
C SER A 48 16.57 -4.98 0.65
N LEU A 49 15.46 -4.21 0.70
CA LEU A 49 15.48 -2.78 0.97
C LEU A 49 15.88 -2.51 2.44
N PHE A 50 15.24 -3.17 3.39
CA PHE A 50 15.54 -3.01 4.82
C PHE A 50 17.01 -3.27 5.12
N ASN A 51 17.54 -4.42 4.66
CA ASN A 51 18.92 -4.81 4.92
C ASN A 51 19.93 -3.85 4.26
N LYS A 52 19.58 -3.25 3.11
CA LYS A 52 20.42 -2.27 2.42
C LYS A 52 20.50 -0.94 3.18
N TYR A 53 19.37 -0.43 3.68
CA TYR A 53 19.32 0.91 4.30
C TYR A 53 19.66 0.91 5.79
N THR A 54 19.48 -0.21 6.48
CA THR A 54 19.69 -0.29 7.93
C THR A 54 20.94 -1.09 8.32
N SER A 55 21.68 -1.62 7.35
CA SER A 55 22.85 -2.50 7.56
C SER A 55 22.58 -3.73 8.44
N HIS A 56 21.31 -4.09 8.63
CA HIS A 56 20.88 -5.30 9.32
C HIS A 56 20.73 -6.48 8.34
N THR A 57 20.62 -7.70 8.87
CA THR A 57 20.36 -8.91 8.07
C THR A 57 19.12 -9.62 8.60
N GLN A 58 17.95 -9.09 8.24
CA GLN A 58 16.66 -9.70 8.53
C GLN A 58 16.31 -10.73 7.45
N LYS A 59 15.73 -11.86 7.88
CA LYS A 59 15.26 -12.95 7.00
C LYS A 59 13.73 -13.04 6.93
N ASN A 60 13.02 -12.36 7.84
CA ASN A 60 11.58 -12.44 7.98
C ASN A 60 10.95 -11.04 8.07
N LEU A 61 9.68 -10.91 7.64
CA LEU A 61 8.88 -9.69 7.83
C LEU A 61 8.46 -9.58 9.30
N THR A 62 9.40 -9.21 10.15
CA THR A 62 9.13 -8.89 11.56
C THR A 62 8.41 -7.55 11.66
N LYS A 63 7.72 -7.31 12.79
CA LYS A 63 7.04 -6.04 13.05
C LYS A 63 7.93 -4.80 12.81
N PRO A 64 9.20 -4.74 13.28
CA PRO A 64 10.08 -3.61 13.01
C PRO A 64 10.38 -3.38 11.52
N VAL A 65 10.51 -4.45 10.72
CA VAL A 65 10.73 -4.34 9.28
C VAL A 65 9.51 -3.74 8.58
N LYS A 66 8.30 -4.17 8.98
CA LYS A 66 7.03 -3.66 8.44
C LYS A 66 6.82 -2.19 8.80
N GLU A 67 7.05 -1.83 10.07
CA GLU A 67 6.94 -0.45 10.56
C GLU A 67 7.92 0.49 9.87
N TRP A 68 9.18 0.04 9.71
CA TRP A 68 10.18 0.77 8.94
C TRP A 68 9.71 0.99 7.49
N PHE A 69 9.24 -0.07 6.82
CA PHE A 69 8.82 0.02 5.43
C PHE A 69 7.61 0.94 5.23
N ALA A 70 6.63 0.87 6.14
CA ALA A 70 5.47 1.76 6.13
C ALA A 70 5.88 3.23 6.36
N SER A 71 6.77 3.48 7.31
CA SER A 71 7.29 4.83 7.59
C SER A 71 8.02 5.42 6.38
N GLU A 72 8.85 4.60 5.73
CA GLU A 72 9.57 5.00 4.53
C GLU A 72 8.64 5.25 3.34
N ALA A 73 7.58 4.45 3.20
CA ALA A 73 6.55 4.69 2.19
C ALA A 73 5.84 6.02 2.40
N LEU A 74 5.41 6.33 3.63
CA LEU A 74 4.79 7.61 3.96
C LEU A 74 5.74 8.79 3.67
N ARG A 75 7.03 8.64 4.04
CA ARG A 75 8.07 9.65 3.75
C ARG A 75 8.23 9.93 2.26
N LEU A 76 8.02 8.92 1.41
CA LEU A 76 8.10 9.01 -0.05
C LEU A 76 6.77 9.41 -0.71
N GLY A 77 5.77 9.79 0.07
CA GLY A 77 4.50 10.32 -0.44
C GLY A 77 3.44 9.26 -0.76
N TRP A 78 3.64 8.01 -0.34
CA TRP A 78 2.57 7.02 -0.33
C TRP A 78 1.52 7.40 0.72
N ALA A 79 0.28 7.01 0.48
CA ALA A 79 -0.83 7.30 1.38
C ALA A 79 -0.90 6.32 2.55
N ASP A 80 -0.59 5.06 2.27
CA ASP A 80 -0.71 3.95 3.21
C ASP A 80 0.10 2.74 2.72
N ALA A 81 0.38 1.81 3.63
CA ALA A 81 1.09 0.56 3.38
C ALA A 81 0.34 -0.58 4.08
N ILE A 82 -0.34 -1.42 3.29
CA ILE A 82 -1.23 -2.47 3.79
C ILE A 82 -0.53 -3.83 3.70
N GLU A 83 -0.48 -4.54 4.82
CA GLU A 83 0.01 -5.91 4.85
C GLU A 83 -0.86 -6.82 3.96
N THR A 84 -0.20 -7.55 3.07
CA THR A 84 -0.86 -8.50 2.16
C THR A 84 -0.43 -9.90 2.57
N PRO A 85 -1.34 -10.70 3.17
CA PRO A 85 -1.02 -12.07 3.55
C PRO A 85 -0.80 -12.93 2.30
N ALA A 86 0.02 -13.98 2.43
CA ALA A 86 0.11 -15.00 1.39
C ALA A 86 -1.25 -15.70 1.25
N ASP A 87 -1.75 -15.85 0.03
CA ASP A 87 -2.97 -16.61 -0.22
C ASP A 87 -2.68 -18.11 -0.42
N GLN A 88 -3.75 -18.91 -0.40
CA GLN A 88 -3.69 -20.36 -0.64
C GLN A 88 -3.33 -20.70 -2.09
N ALA A 89 -3.32 -19.71 -3.00
CA ALA A 89 -2.91 -19.85 -4.40
C ALA A 89 -1.41 -19.65 -4.61
N GLY A 90 -0.65 -19.36 -3.54
CA GLY A 90 0.81 -19.23 -3.57
C GLY A 90 1.32 -17.83 -3.89
N THR A 91 0.53 -16.78 -3.69
CA THR A 91 1.07 -15.42 -3.72
C THR A 91 2.06 -15.18 -2.58
N ASP A 92 3.14 -14.47 -2.90
CA ASP A 92 4.15 -14.07 -1.92
C ASP A 92 3.51 -13.14 -0.86
N GLU A 93 3.81 -13.38 0.41
CA GLU A 93 3.53 -12.39 1.47
C GLU A 93 4.25 -11.06 1.19
N GLY A 94 3.63 -9.93 1.52
CA GLY A 94 4.19 -8.63 1.21
C GLY A 94 3.42 -7.44 1.76
N ILE A 95 3.66 -6.28 1.17
CA ILE A 95 3.00 -5.02 1.51
C ILE A 95 2.54 -4.35 0.22
N THR A 96 1.27 -3.95 0.20
CA THR A 96 0.66 -3.17 -0.87
C THR A 96 0.67 -1.69 -0.49
N LEU A 97 1.35 -0.88 -1.29
CA LEU A 97 1.41 0.57 -1.13
C LEU A 97 0.25 1.24 -1.86
N LEU A 98 -0.38 2.21 -1.19
CA LEU A 98 -1.55 2.94 -1.70
C LEU A 98 -1.15 4.33 -2.19
N ALA A 99 -1.46 4.65 -3.44
CA ALA A 99 -1.18 5.98 -4.00
C ALA A 99 -2.01 7.08 -3.28
N PRO A 100 -1.49 8.31 -3.15
CA PRO A 100 -2.15 9.43 -2.47
C PRO A 100 -3.52 9.82 -3.03
N ASN A 101 -3.76 9.55 -4.32
CA ASN A 101 -5.04 9.83 -4.97
C ASN A 101 -5.94 8.60 -5.10
N ASN A 102 -5.64 7.51 -4.40
CA ASN A 102 -6.48 6.32 -4.51
C ASN A 102 -7.85 6.53 -3.84
N GLU A 103 -8.86 5.86 -4.36
CA GLU A 103 -10.24 6.02 -3.86
C GLU A 103 -10.38 5.56 -2.39
N LEU A 104 -9.65 4.52 -2.00
CA LEU A 104 -9.69 3.93 -0.67
C LEU A 104 -9.17 4.89 0.41
N THR A 105 -8.12 5.66 0.11
CA THR A 105 -7.55 6.67 1.02
C THR A 105 -8.43 7.91 1.05
N ARG A 106 -9.06 8.29 -0.07
CA ARG A 106 -10.07 9.35 -0.09
C ARG A 106 -11.24 9.04 0.84
N LYS A 107 -11.75 7.81 0.80
CA LYS A 107 -12.84 7.33 1.67
C LYS A 107 -12.42 7.26 3.15
N ARG A 108 -11.19 6.79 3.45
CA ARG A 108 -10.64 6.79 4.82
C ARG A 108 -10.49 8.20 5.38
N ARG A 109 -10.01 9.18 4.58
CA ARG A 109 -9.90 10.58 5.01
C ARG A 109 -11.23 11.21 5.38
N THR A 110 -12.27 10.93 4.59
CA THR A 110 -13.61 11.43 4.90
C THR A 110 -14.18 10.82 6.18
N LEU A 111 -13.85 9.56 6.49
CA LEU A 111 -14.26 8.89 7.71
C LEU A 111 -13.52 9.43 8.95
N ASP A 112 -12.22 9.71 8.88
CA ASP A 112 -11.50 10.31 10.02
C ASP A 112 -11.99 11.73 10.33
N VAL A 113 -12.31 12.52 9.30
CA VAL A 113 -12.86 13.86 9.47
C VAL A 113 -14.29 13.80 10.04
N ALA A 114 -15.12 12.87 9.58
CA ALA A 114 -16.47 12.68 10.11
C ALA A 114 -16.44 12.19 11.56
N SER A 115 -15.54 11.25 11.89
CA SER A 115 -15.36 10.72 13.24
C SER A 115 -14.83 11.78 14.20
N ARG A 116 -13.82 12.59 13.79
CA ARG A 116 -13.36 13.76 14.56
C ARG A 116 -14.46 14.78 14.81
N ARG A 117 -15.32 15.07 13.82
CA ARG A 117 -16.48 15.96 14.02
C ARG A 117 -17.49 15.39 15.03
N TYR A 118 -17.63 14.07 15.13
CA TYR A 118 -18.50 13.43 16.11
C TYR A 118 -17.92 13.55 17.54
N CYS A 119 -16.61 13.37 17.71
CA CYS A 119 -15.95 13.51 19.01
C CYS A 119 -15.98 14.93 19.58
N ILE A 120 -15.93 15.97 18.72
CA ILE A 120 -15.99 17.38 19.18
C ILE A 120 -17.41 17.75 19.66
N LYS A 121 -18.47 17.12 19.16
CA LYS A 121 -19.85 17.40 19.59
C LYS A 121 -20.26 16.71 20.89
N ALA A 122 -19.52 15.69 21.35
CA ALA A 122 -19.85 14.97 22.58
C ALA A 122 -19.32 15.65 23.86
N GLY A 123 -18.55 16.73 23.74
CA GLY A 123 -17.90 17.40 24.88
C GLY A 123 -18.53 18.70 25.36
N ASN A 124 -19.80 19.00 25.02
CA ASN A 124 -20.38 20.30 25.38
C ASN A 124 -21.83 20.26 25.90
N ASP A 125 -22.25 19.15 26.50
CA ASP A 125 -23.52 19.02 27.24
C ASP A 125 -23.24 18.70 28.72
N GLU A 126 -22.51 19.60 29.40
CA GLU A 126 -22.42 19.64 30.86
C GLU A 126 -23.08 20.91 31.39
N ASN A 127 -24.41 21.03 31.26
CA ASN A 127 -25.18 21.86 32.17
C ASN A 127 -26.62 21.38 32.29
N GLY A 128 -26.95 20.79 33.45
CA GLY A 128 -28.33 20.69 33.90
C GLY A 128 -28.77 19.30 34.36
N SER A 129 -28.27 18.83 35.50
CA SER A 129 -29.08 18.02 36.42
C SER A 129 -28.59 18.21 37.85
N ARG A 130 -29.29 19.14 38.50
CA ARG A 130 -29.23 19.47 39.93
C ARG A 130 -29.73 18.25 40.72
N TRP A 131 -28.85 17.62 41.49
CA TRP A 131 -29.24 16.65 42.52
C TRP A 131 -29.74 17.43 43.73
N SER A 132 -31.01 17.24 44.11
CA SER A 132 -31.51 17.62 45.43
C SER A 132 -31.36 16.42 46.37
N VAL A 133 -30.81 16.72 47.55
CA VAL A 133 -30.66 15.88 48.75
C VAL A 133 -31.96 15.22 49.20
#